data_AF-A0A8E2AY05-F1
#
_entry.id   AF-A0A8E2AY05-F1
#
_cell.length_a   1.000
_cell.length_b   1.000
_cell.length_c   1.000
_cell.angle_alpha   90.00
_cell.angle_beta   90.00
_cell.angle_gamma   90.00
#
_symmetry.space_group_name_H-M   'P 1'
#
loop_
_entity.id
_entity.type
_entity.pdbx_description
1 polymer ?
#
loop_
_entity_poly.entity_id
_entity_poly.type
_entity_poly.pdbx_seq_one_letter_code
_entity_poly.pdbx_strand_id
1 'polypeptide(L)'
;MSAASETLNAVKKNFKNESYPQIRVIVLPDIAHLILQGCPLVREVTINKGGGQQILSSARNHCPHIAIMHRVQGDGRTLKALVEAVPDLRKLQITENSHKLWSPAALRPLFSLPHLSTVILGFTGTWTGPEDPPDFLYDDSIRAYIRTALDIFRDDLSPHPMAR
;
A
#
# COMPACT_ATOMS: atom_id res chain seq x y z
N MET A 1 10.83 20.53 20.39
CA MET A 1 10.33 19.22 19.95
C MET A 1 9.87 19.35 18.51
N SER A 2 9.89 18.30 17.69
CA SER A 2 9.37 18.38 16.32
C SER A 2 7.86 18.14 16.30
N ALA A 3 7.15 18.73 15.34
CA ALA A 3 5.70 18.52 15.17
C ALA A 3 5.33 17.02 15.03
N ALA A 4 6.23 16.21 14.43
CA ALA A 4 6.06 14.76 14.33
C ALA A 4 6.11 14.08 15.72
N SER A 5 7.02 14.51 16.59
CA SER A 5 7.13 13.99 17.96
C SER A 5 5.93 14.38 18.83
N GLU A 6 5.43 15.61 18.70
CA GLU A 6 4.23 16.07 19.40
C GLU A 6 2.99 15.28 18.96
N THR A 7 2.83 15.06 17.66
CA THR A 7 1.74 14.24 17.10
C THR A 7 1.77 12.82 17.66
N LEU A 8 2.95 12.17 17.63
CA LEU A 8 3.09 10.81 18.14
C LEU A 8 2.79 10.73 19.64
N ASN A 9 3.23 11.72 20.42
CA ASN A 9 2.95 11.78 21.86
C ASN A 9 1.45 11.97 22.14
N ALA A 10 0.78 12.83 21.38
CA ALA A 10 -0.67 13.01 21.49
C ALA A 10 -1.43 11.72 21.14
N VAL A 11 -1.04 11.02 20.07
CA VAL A 11 -1.61 9.72 19.71
C VAL A 11 -1.40 8.70 20.83
N LYS A 12 -0.17 8.56 21.34
CA LYS A 12 0.12 7.66 22.47
C LYS A 12 -0.67 8.01 23.71
N LYS A 13 -0.89 9.29 24.00
CA LYS A 13 -1.62 9.71 25.19
C LYS A 13 -3.11 9.38 25.08
N ASN A 14 -3.72 9.61 23.91
CA ASN A 14 -5.17 9.58 23.75
C ASN A 14 -5.73 8.26 23.23
N PHE A 15 -4.90 7.43 22.58
CA PHE A 15 -5.35 6.17 21.96
C PHE A 15 -4.74 4.92 22.63
N LYS A 16 -3.79 5.08 23.55
CA LYS A 16 -3.19 3.95 24.26
C LYS A 16 -4.23 3.33 25.18
N ASN A 17 -4.36 2.01 25.11
CA ASN A 17 -5.31 1.18 25.85
C ASN A 17 -6.79 1.41 25.50
N GLU A 18 -7.09 2.28 24.53
CA GLU A 18 -8.44 2.44 24.02
C GLU A 18 -8.72 1.41 22.91
N SER A 19 -9.97 0.95 22.82
CA SER A 19 -10.40 0.01 21.79
C SER A 19 -11.63 0.53 21.07
N TYR A 20 -11.52 0.57 19.74
CA TYR A 20 -12.51 1.05 18.80
C TYR A 20 -12.87 -0.06 17.79
N PRO A 21 -13.47 -1.17 18.25
CA PRO A 21 -13.76 -2.34 17.42
C PRO A 21 -14.82 -2.06 16.35
N GLN A 22 -15.49 -0.90 16.36
CA GLN A 22 -16.43 -0.48 15.34
C GLN A 22 -15.75 0.13 14.10
N ILE A 23 -14.49 0.58 14.22
CA ILE A 23 -13.78 1.22 13.11
C ILE A 23 -13.40 0.15 12.07
N ARG A 24 -13.83 0.35 10.83
CA ARG A 24 -13.58 -0.56 9.68
C ARG A 24 -12.69 0.07 8.62
N VAL A 25 -12.75 1.39 8.49
CA VAL A 25 -12.03 2.18 7.49
C VAL A 25 -11.26 3.25 8.23
N ILE A 26 -9.99 3.44 7.89
CA ILE A 26 -9.17 4.46 8.53
C ILE A 26 -8.28 5.17 7.52
N VAL A 27 -8.18 6.50 7.68
CA VAL A 27 -7.30 7.36 6.90
C VAL A 27 -6.36 8.05 7.87
N LEU A 28 -5.06 7.81 7.76
CA LEU A 28 -4.09 8.40 8.68
C LEU A 28 -2.71 8.59 8.05
N PRO A 29 -1.89 9.50 8.59
CA PRO A 29 -0.49 9.61 8.20
C PRO A 29 0.33 8.50 8.87
N ASP A 30 1.47 8.17 8.28
CA ASP A 30 2.35 7.09 8.77
C ASP A 30 2.82 7.32 10.23
N ILE A 31 2.99 8.59 10.63
CA ILE A 31 3.36 8.95 12.01
C ILE A 31 2.29 8.60 13.05
N ALA A 32 1.03 8.45 12.64
CA ALA A 32 -0.08 8.13 13.54
C ALA A 32 -0.40 6.62 13.61
N HIS A 33 0.52 5.77 13.13
CA HIS A 33 0.33 4.31 13.05
C HIS A 33 -0.18 3.65 14.35
N LEU A 34 0.17 4.18 15.52
CA LEU A 34 -0.27 3.63 16.81
C LEU A 34 -1.79 3.66 17.02
N ILE A 35 -2.55 4.44 16.24
CA ILE A 35 -4.02 4.39 16.29
C ILE A 35 -4.52 2.99 15.91
N LEU A 36 -3.80 2.25 15.04
CA LEU A 36 -4.18 0.89 14.64
C LEU A 36 -4.19 -0.10 15.81
N GLN A 37 -3.42 0.14 16.88
CA GLN A 37 -3.41 -0.71 18.07
C GLN A 37 -4.79 -0.79 18.74
N GLY A 38 -5.55 0.30 18.67
CA GLY A 38 -6.91 0.37 19.20
C GLY A 38 -7.99 -0.02 18.19
N CYS A 39 -7.66 -0.35 16.94
CA CYS A 39 -8.65 -0.55 15.88
C CYS A 39 -8.56 -1.97 15.27
N PRO A 40 -8.87 -3.03 16.04
CA PRO A 40 -8.55 -4.42 15.67
C PRO A 40 -9.32 -4.95 14.46
N LEU A 41 -10.46 -4.34 14.15
CA LEU A 41 -11.36 -4.79 13.10
C LEU A 41 -11.30 -3.92 11.83
N VAL A 42 -10.23 -3.13 11.67
CA VAL A 42 -9.98 -2.38 10.43
C VAL A 42 -9.80 -3.32 9.25
N ARG A 43 -10.44 -2.96 8.12
CA ARG A 43 -10.42 -3.69 6.85
C ARG A 43 -9.80 -2.88 5.72
N GLU A 44 -9.87 -1.56 5.82
CA GLU A 44 -9.37 -0.63 4.81
C GLU A 44 -8.52 0.47 5.44
N VAL A 45 -7.31 0.66 4.90
CA VAL A 45 -6.36 1.67 5.36
C VAL A 45 -5.95 2.56 4.20
N THR A 46 -6.09 3.87 4.36
CA THR A 46 -5.52 4.86 3.43
C THR A 46 -4.42 5.66 4.10
N ILE A 47 -3.25 5.66 3.48
CA ILE A 47 -2.07 6.38 3.95
C ILE A 47 -2.08 7.77 3.32
N ASN A 48 -2.45 8.80 4.09
CA ASN A 48 -2.59 10.14 3.52
C ASN A 48 -1.26 10.93 3.46
N LYS A 49 -0.24 10.51 4.22
CA LYS A 49 1.12 11.08 4.24
C LYS A 49 2.14 10.06 4.74
N GLY A 50 3.30 9.98 4.08
CA GLY A 50 4.37 9.03 4.39
C GLY A 50 4.36 7.81 3.45
N GLY A 51 5.27 6.86 3.68
CA GLY A 51 5.45 5.68 2.80
C GLY A 51 4.71 4.41 3.26
N GLY A 52 4.28 4.36 4.53
CA GLY A 52 3.49 3.26 5.08
C GLY A 52 4.24 2.22 5.88
N GLN A 53 5.56 2.33 6.01
CA GLN A 53 6.38 1.41 6.80
C GLN A 53 5.92 1.28 8.26
N GLN A 54 5.59 2.40 8.91
CA GLN A 54 5.17 2.36 10.31
C GLN A 54 3.75 1.81 10.45
N ILE A 55 2.88 2.14 9.49
CA ILE A 55 1.53 1.59 9.39
C ILE A 55 1.57 0.07 9.27
N LEU A 56 2.39 -0.48 8.37
CA LEU A 56 2.55 -1.92 8.17
C LEU A 56 3.10 -2.62 9.42
N SER A 57 4.08 -2.01 10.09
CA SER A 57 4.61 -2.51 11.36
C SER A 57 3.52 -2.63 12.44
N SER A 58 2.62 -1.64 12.54
CA SER A 58 1.50 -1.69 13.48
C SER A 58 0.41 -2.67 13.04
N ALA A 59 0.04 -2.65 11.76
CA ALA A 59 -0.98 -3.53 11.17
C ALA A 59 -0.68 -5.01 11.42
N ARG A 60 0.58 -5.43 11.23
CA ARG A 60 1.05 -6.82 11.40
C ARG A 60 0.60 -7.46 12.73
N ASN A 61 0.57 -6.67 13.81
CA ASN A 61 0.29 -7.19 15.14
C ASN A 61 -1.14 -6.92 15.63
N HIS A 62 -1.84 -5.97 15.01
CA HIS A 62 -3.09 -5.43 15.57
C HIS A 62 -4.28 -5.48 14.63
N CYS A 63 -4.06 -5.59 13.31
CA CYS A 63 -5.13 -5.48 12.31
C CYS A 63 -5.10 -6.67 11.33
N PRO A 64 -5.46 -7.89 11.77
CA PRO A 64 -5.34 -9.10 10.95
C PRO A 64 -6.33 -9.16 9.77
N HIS A 65 -7.31 -8.25 9.70
CA HIS A 65 -8.40 -8.29 8.72
C HIS A 65 -8.30 -7.23 7.62
N ILE A 66 -7.16 -6.56 7.49
CA ILE A 66 -6.95 -5.58 6.42
C ILE A 66 -7.01 -6.33 5.08
N ALA A 67 -7.90 -5.88 4.20
CA ALA A 67 -8.07 -6.43 2.85
C ALA A 67 -7.81 -5.37 1.77
N ILE A 68 -7.80 -4.08 2.15
CA ILE A 68 -7.65 -2.97 1.22
C ILE A 68 -6.62 -1.97 1.77
N MET A 69 -5.60 -1.66 0.97
CA MET A 69 -4.63 -0.63 1.31
C MET A 69 -4.47 0.38 0.18
N HIS A 70 -4.54 1.65 0.56
CA HIS A 70 -4.41 2.77 -0.36
C HIS A 70 -3.15 3.60 -0.11
N ARG A 71 -2.56 4.04 -1.22
CA ARG A 71 -1.44 4.97 -1.29
C ARG A 71 -0.17 4.45 -0.59
N VAL A 72 0.10 3.16 -0.74
CA VAL A 72 1.33 2.53 -0.26
C VAL A 72 2.50 2.90 -1.18
N GLN A 73 3.68 3.16 -0.63
CA GLN A 73 4.87 3.40 -1.44
C GLN A 73 5.34 2.10 -2.11
N GLY A 74 5.66 2.13 -3.41
CA GLY A 74 6.01 0.93 -4.17
C GLY A 74 7.49 0.51 -4.10
N ASP A 75 8.24 0.97 -3.10
CA ASP A 75 9.60 0.49 -2.90
C ASP A 75 9.60 -0.95 -2.37
N GLY A 76 10.62 -1.73 -2.76
CA GLY A 76 10.67 -3.17 -2.45
C GLY A 76 10.69 -3.48 -0.95
N ARG A 77 11.20 -2.58 -0.11
CA ARG A 77 11.18 -2.76 1.36
C ARG A 77 9.75 -2.63 1.88
N THR A 78 8.99 -1.65 1.40
CA THR A 78 7.59 -1.43 1.79
C THR A 78 6.69 -2.56 1.30
N LEU A 79 6.83 -2.96 0.03
CA LEU A 79 6.03 -4.04 -0.51
C LEU A 79 6.34 -5.40 0.16
N LYS A 80 7.60 -5.67 0.52
CA LYS A 80 7.93 -6.86 1.32
C LYS A 80 7.29 -6.83 2.70
N ALA A 81 7.36 -5.70 3.40
CA ALA A 81 6.72 -5.55 4.71
C ALA A 81 5.20 -5.69 4.63
N LEU A 82 4.59 -5.26 3.52
CA LEU A 82 3.16 -5.37 3.28
C LEU A 82 2.70 -6.82 3.17
N VAL A 83 3.42 -7.64 2.42
CA VAL A 83 3.13 -9.08 2.29
C VAL A 83 3.20 -9.77 3.64
N GLU A 84 4.16 -9.42 4.48
CA GLU A 84 4.31 -10.00 5.82
C GLU A 84 3.22 -9.52 6.80
N ALA A 85 2.76 -8.27 6.67
CA ALA A 85 1.83 -7.66 7.60
C ALA A 85 0.36 -7.94 7.26
N VAL A 86 0.05 -8.11 5.97
CA VAL A 86 -1.33 -8.18 5.45
C VAL A 86 -1.44 -9.29 4.40
N PRO A 87 -1.36 -10.58 4.80
CA PRO A 87 -1.38 -11.70 3.85
C PRO A 87 -2.71 -11.86 3.10
N ASP A 88 -3.83 -11.39 3.69
CA ASP A 88 -5.18 -11.47 3.10
C ASP A 88 -5.54 -10.26 2.22
N LEU A 89 -4.54 -9.49 1.78
CA LEU A 89 -4.75 -8.29 0.98
C LEU A 89 -5.43 -8.63 -0.35
N ARG A 90 -6.52 -7.93 -0.66
CA ARG A 90 -7.30 -8.10 -1.90
C ARG A 90 -7.11 -6.97 -2.89
N LYS A 91 -6.94 -5.75 -2.39
CA LYS A 91 -6.78 -4.54 -3.20
C LYS A 91 -5.65 -3.69 -2.67
N LEU A 92 -4.74 -3.33 -3.57
CA LEU A 92 -3.60 -2.47 -3.29
C LEU A 92 -3.60 -1.28 -4.25
N GLN A 93 -3.47 -0.07 -3.74
CA GLN A 93 -3.09 1.09 -4.53
C GLN A 93 -1.68 1.53 -4.15
N ILE A 94 -0.78 1.49 -5.13
CA ILE A 94 0.60 1.92 -5.03
C ILE A 94 0.70 3.36 -5.53
N THR A 95 1.34 4.24 -4.77
CA THR A 95 1.70 5.59 -5.23
C THR A 95 3.18 5.63 -5.58
N GLU A 96 3.47 6.06 -6.80
CA GLU A 96 4.81 6.23 -7.33
C GLU A 96 5.06 7.69 -7.71
N ASN A 97 6.32 8.12 -7.60
CA ASN A 97 6.75 9.39 -8.17
C ASN A 97 7.21 9.15 -9.62
N SER A 98 6.56 9.76 -10.60
CA SER A 98 6.88 9.56 -12.02
C SER A 98 8.32 9.98 -12.36
N HIS A 99 8.89 10.92 -11.61
CA HIS A 99 10.29 11.37 -11.78
C HIS A 99 11.31 10.44 -11.12
N LYS A 100 10.85 9.53 -10.25
CA LYS A 100 11.70 8.59 -9.51
C LYS A 100 10.94 7.30 -9.22
N LEU A 101 10.69 6.55 -10.29
CA LEU A 101 10.08 5.23 -10.20
C LEU A 101 11.02 4.25 -9.50
N TRP A 102 10.46 3.40 -8.64
CA TRP A 102 11.18 2.22 -8.19
C TRP A 102 11.33 1.21 -9.31
N SER A 103 12.33 0.33 -9.20
CA SER A 103 12.50 -0.79 -10.12
C SER A 103 11.20 -1.59 -10.19
N PRO A 104 10.69 -1.95 -11.39
CA PRO A 104 9.52 -2.82 -11.52
C PRO A 104 9.65 -4.14 -10.73
N ALA A 105 10.88 -4.64 -10.56
CA ALA A 105 11.15 -5.83 -9.75
C ALA A 105 10.76 -5.68 -8.27
N ALA A 106 10.55 -4.45 -7.77
CA ALA A 106 10.04 -4.19 -6.44
C ALA A 106 8.63 -4.76 -6.22
N LEU A 107 7.85 -4.98 -7.28
CA LEU A 107 6.51 -5.58 -7.22
C LEU A 107 6.51 -7.08 -6.97
N ARG A 108 7.65 -7.76 -7.17
CA ARG A 108 7.76 -9.23 -7.05
C ARG A 108 7.22 -9.83 -5.75
N PRO A 109 7.33 -9.21 -4.56
CA PRO A 109 6.73 -9.75 -3.36
C PRO A 109 5.22 -9.99 -3.47
N LEU A 110 4.50 -9.18 -4.27
CA LEU A 110 3.04 -9.24 -4.38
C LEU A 110 2.54 -10.53 -5.02
N PHE A 111 3.38 -11.26 -5.74
CA PHE A 111 3.06 -12.58 -6.33
C PHE A 111 2.73 -13.63 -5.26
N SER A 112 3.14 -13.40 -4.02
CA SER A 112 2.87 -14.32 -2.91
C SER A 112 1.54 -14.06 -2.18
N LEU A 113 0.77 -13.04 -2.59
CA LEU A 113 -0.53 -12.72 -1.99
C LEU A 113 -1.66 -13.49 -2.70
N PRO A 114 -2.23 -14.54 -2.07
CA PRO A 114 -3.15 -15.46 -2.74
C PRO A 114 -4.54 -14.86 -3.03
N HIS A 115 -4.85 -13.70 -2.45
CA HIS A 115 -6.16 -13.06 -2.55
C HIS A 115 -6.12 -11.71 -3.26
N LEU A 116 -4.93 -11.28 -3.68
CA LEU A 116 -4.75 -10.02 -4.37
C LEU A 116 -5.40 -10.12 -5.75
N SER A 117 -6.38 -9.27 -6.00
CA SER A 117 -7.17 -9.26 -7.24
C SER A 117 -7.15 -7.90 -7.93
N THR A 118 -6.66 -6.86 -7.26
CA THR A 118 -6.62 -5.51 -7.82
C THR A 118 -5.35 -4.80 -7.37
N VAL A 119 -4.55 -4.35 -8.33
CA VAL A 119 -3.45 -3.42 -8.14
C VAL A 119 -3.76 -2.15 -8.92
N ILE A 120 -3.81 -1.01 -8.23
CA ILE A 120 -3.94 0.31 -8.84
C ILE A 120 -2.58 1.00 -8.78
N LEU A 121 -2.07 1.38 -9.93
CA LEU A 121 -0.83 2.14 -10.05
C LEU A 121 -1.15 3.62 -10.16
N GLY A 122 -0.81 4.40 -9.14
CA GLY A 122 -0.95 5.85 -9.13
C GLY A 122 0.40 6.52 -9.35
N PHE A 123 0.59 7.12 -10.52
CA PHE A 123 1.80 7.90 -10.81
C PHE A 123 1.54 9.37 -10.47
N THR A 124 2.41 9.93 -9.63
CA THR A 124 2.37 11.34 -9.23
C THR A 124 3.59 12.05 -9.79
N GLY A 125 3.36 13.12 -10.53
CA GLY A 125 4.40 13.98 -11.05
C GLY A 125 3.92 15.41 -11.02
N THR A 126 4.77 16.33 -10.58
CA THR A 126 4.56 17.74 -10.88
C THR A 126 5.03 17.94 -12.31
N TRP A 127 4.08 18.15 -13.21
CA TRP A 127 4.37 18.69 -14.53
C TRP A 127 4.46 20.22 -14.39
N THR A 128 5.61 20.79 -14.73
CA THR A 128 5.86 22.24 -14.62
C THR A 128 6.15 22.88 -15.98
N GLY A 129 5.99 22.14 -17.07
CA GLY A 129 6.19 22.63 -18.44
C GLY A 129 4.97 23.43 -18.92
N PRO A 130 5.16 24.38 -19.86
CA PRO A 130 4.06 25.11 -20.48
C PRO A 130 3.23 24.25 -21.46
N GLU A 131 3.79 23.14 -21.95
CA GLU A 131 3.10 22.18 -22.82
C GLU A 131 2.21 21.18 -22.07
N ASP A 132 1.37 20.43 -22.79
CA ASP A 132 0.58 19.35 -22.20
C ASP A 132 1.50 18.31 -21.54
N PRO A 133 1.11 17.75 -20.38
CA PRO A 133 1.89 16.70 -19.75
C PRO A 133 2.08 15.53 -20.73
N PRO A 134 3.30 14.98 -20.84
CA PRO A 134 3.56 13.87 -21.73
C PRO A 134 2.64 12.71 -21.36
N ASP A 135 2.12 12.02 -22.36
CA ASP A 135 1.31 10.83 -22.11
C ASP A 135 2.20 9.75 -21.45
N PHE A 136 2.02 9.62 -20.14
CA PHE A 136 2.75 8.69 -19.28
C PHE A 136 2.64 7.23 -19.73
N LEU A 137 1.64 6.88 -20.55
CA LEU A 137 1.51 5.53 -21.11
C LEU A 137 2.56 5.21 -22.18
N TYR A 138 3.29 6.21 -22.70
CA TYR A 138 4.40 6.01 -23.65
C TYR A 138 5.77 5.94 -22.97
N ASP A 139 5.86 6.22 -21.67
CA ASP A 139 7.11 6.08 -20.93
C ASP A 139 7.47 4.58 -20.76
N ASP A 140 8.67 4.21 -21.21
CA ASP A 140 9.14 2.82 -21.17
C ASP A 140 9.26 2.26 -19.75
N SER A 141 9.56 3.12 -18.76
CA SER A 141 9.64 2.72 -17.36
C SER A 141 8.25 2.44 -16.80
N ILE A 142 7.26 3.28 -17.11
CA ILE A 142 5.86 3.06 -16.73
C ILE A 142 5.32 1.79 -17.41
N ARG A 143 5.61 1.58 -18.69
CA ARG A 143 5.24 0.34 -19.41
C ARG A 143 5.87 -0.89 -18.78
N ALA A 144 7.15 -0.84 -18.39
CA ALA A 144 7.80 -1.95 -17.69
C ALA A 144 7.11 -2.24 -16.34
N TYR A 145 6.73 -1.19 -15.61
CA TYR A 145 6.02 -1.30 -14.33
C TYR A 145 4.62 -1.93 -14.52
N ILE A 146 3.86 -1.48 -15.52
CA ILE A 146 2.55 -2.05 -15.88
C ILE A 146 2.70 -3.53 -16.27
N ARG A 147 3.70 -3.89 -17.09
CA ARG A 147 3.95 -5.29 -17.47
C ARG A 147 4.19 -6.18 -16.25
N THR A 148 5.07 -5.75 -15.34
CA THR A 148 5.32 -6.51 -14.11
C THR A 148 4.08 -6.62 -13.23
N ALA A 149 3.26 -5.56 -13.15
CA ALA A 149 1.99 -5.61 -12.42
C ALA A 149 0.97 -6.57 -13.04
N LEU A 150 0.93 -6.67 -14.38
CA LEU A 150 0.09 -7.65 -15.08
C LEU A 150 0.56 -9.08 -14.84
N ASP A 151 1.88 -9.30 -14.76
CA ASP A 151 2.45 -10.62 -14.49
C ASP A 151 2.04 -11.17 -13.12
N ILE A 152 1.72 -10.31 -12.13
CA ILE A 152 1.19 -10.73 -10.81
C ILE A 152 -0.05 -11.61 -10.96
N PHE A 153 -0.88 -11.36 -11.99
CA PHE A 153 -2.17 -12.03 -12.18
C PHE A 153 -2.14 -13.13 -13.26
N ARG A 154 -0.97 -13.43 -13.86
CA ARG A 154 -0.90 -14.35 -15.00
C ARG A 154 -1.01 -15.82 -14.63
N ASP A 155 -0.59 -16.22 -13.42
CA ASP A 155 -0.64 -17.63 -12.99
C ASP A 155 -2.09 -18.13 -12.78
N ASP A 156 -3.04 -17.23 -12.47
CA ASP A 156 -4.48 -17.52 -12.32
C ASP A 156 -5.24 -17.72 -13.65
N LEU A 157 -4.62 -17.41 -14.79
CA LEU A 157 -5.25 -17.48 -16.12
C LEU A 157 -4.91 -18.77 -16.88
N SER A 158 -4.17 -19.69 -16.26
CA SER A 158 -3.91 -21.00 -16.87
C SER A 158 -5.20 -21.83 -16.87
N PRO A 159 -5.70 -22.30 -18.04
CA PRO A 159 -6.92 -23.09 -18.10
C PRO A 159 -6.72 -24.36 -17.29
N HIS A 160 -7.55 -24.56 -16.27
CA HIS A 160 -7.61 -25.83 -15.56
C HIS A 160 -7.76 -26.96 -16.59
N PRO A 161 -6.88 -27.97 -16.58
CA PRO A 161 -7.08 -29.13 -17.42
C PRO A 161 -8.42 -29.75 -17.00
N MET A 162 -9.40 -29.71 -17.91
CA MET A 162 -10.65 -30.43 -17.71
C MET A 162 -10.29 -31.90 -17.46
N ALA A 163 -10.59 -32.38 -16.26
CA ALA A 163 -10.46 -33.77 -15.91
C ALA A 163 -11.23 -34.61 -16.94
N ARG A 164 -10.52 -35.51 -17.61
CA ARG A 164 -11.08 -36.55 -18.45
C ARG A 164 -11.51 -37.74 -17.60
#